data_AF-A0A183U388-F1
#
_entry.id   AF-A0A183U388-F1
#
_cell.length_a   1.000
_cell.length_b   1.000
_cell.length_c   1.000
_cell.angle_alpha   90.00
_cell.angle_beta   90.00
_cell.angle_gamma   90.00
#
_symmetry.space_group_name_H-M   'P 1'
#
loop_
_entity.id
_entity.type
_entity.pdbx_description
1 polymer ?
#
loop_
_entity_poly.entity_id
_entity_poly.type
_entity_poly.pdbx_seq_one_letter_code
_entity_poly.pdbx_strand_id
1 'polypeptide(L)'
;MFARDLNVRLSVVYLEEWMDAQRIDAHAVIERTLSGAIEYVTGHIYHIPKDAALLFTREQFANNEVTCAAFGSVCTARAVSLVKVSLLFIRCFGSACPIQGRRNRRR
;
A
#
# COMPACT_ATOMS: atom_id res chain seq x y z
N MET A 1 -14.07 3.56 6.79
CA MET A 1 -14.96 2.84 7.72
C MET A 1 -15.29 1.49 7.07
N PHE A 2 -14.37 0.51 7.12
CA PHE A 2 -14.51 -0.77 6.40
C PHE A 2 -14.04 -2.00 7.21
N ALA A 3 -13.04 -1.85 8.08
CA ALA A 3 -12.48 -2.99 8.83
C ALA A 3 -13.42 -3.60 9.90
N ARG A 4 -14.33 -2.80 10.48
CA ARG A 4 -15.20 -3.27 11.58
C ARG A 4 -16.39 -4.13 11.12
N ASP A 5 -16.88 -3.92 9.90
CA ASP A 5 -18.01 -4.67 9.35
C ASP A 5 -17.59 -6.06 8.84
N LEU A 6 -16.39 -6.18 8.28
CA LEU A 6 -15.88 -7.42 7.70
C LEU A 6 -15.18 -8.35 8.70
N ASN A 7 -15.11 -8.00 9.99
CA ASN A 7 -14.30 -8.69 11.02
C ASN A 7 -12.83 -8.91 10.59
N VAL A 8 -12.29 -8.02 9.75
CA VAL A 8 -10.90 -8.08 9.28
C VAL A 8 -10.08 -7.02 10.00
N ARG A 9 -8.97 -7.44 10.62
CA ARG A 9 -8.00 -6.52 11.24
C ARG A 9 -6.81 -6.33 10.31
N LEU A 10 -6.64 -5.11 9.80
CA LEU A 10 -5.44 -4.75 9.04
C LEU A 10 -4.35 -4.27 10.00
N SER A 11 -3.17 -4.87 9.90
CA SER A 11 -1.96 -4.44 10.61
C SER A 11 -0.85 -4.19 9.59
N VAL A 12 -0.11 -3.10 9.77
CA VAL A 12 1.07 -2.80 8.96
C VAL A 12 2.27 -3.51 9.58
N VAL A 13 2.80 -4.51 8.86
CA VAL A 13 3.97 -5.29 9.30
C VAL A 13 5.26 -4.69 8.75
N TYR A 14 5.19 -4.11 7.54
CA TYR A 14 6.32 -3.52 6.85
C TYR A 14 5.85 -2.28 6.09
N LEU A 15 6.67 -1.24 6.10
CA LEU A 15 6.46 0.00 5.38
C LEU A 15 7.78 0.42 4.75
N GLU A 16 7.73 0.75 3.47
CA GLU A 16 8.87 1.22 2.71
C GLU A 16 8.50 2.53 2.02
N GLU A 17 9.35 3.53 2.15
CA GLU A 17 9.20 4.82 1.51
C GLU A 17 10.36 5.04 0.53
N TRP A 18 10.03 5.52 -0.67
CA TRP A 18 11.01 5.76 -1.73
C TRP A 18 11.33 7.25 -1.80
N MET A 19 12.38 7.66 -1.08
CA MET A 19 12.85 9.05 -1.10
C MET A 19 13.86 9.32 -2.21
N ASP A 20 14.68 8.33 -2.57
CA ASP A 20 15.82 8.54 -3.47
C ASP A 20 15.46 8.37 -4.95
N ALA A 21 14.78 7.26 -5.28
CA ALA A 21 14.40 6.93 -6.64
C ALA A 21 13.14 6.07 -6.67
N GLN A 22 12.31 6.32 -7.67
CA GLN A 22 11.10 5.54 -7.90
C GLN A 22 11.47 4.17 -8.49
N ARG A 23 11.07 3.09 -7.82
CA ARG A 23 11.44 1.71 -8.20
C ARG A 23 10.51 1.06 -9.23
N ILE A 24 9.36 1.68 -9.49
CA ILE A 24 8.37 1.22 -10.47
C ILE A 24 8.06 2.36 -11.43
N ASP A 25 8.13 2.09 -12.73
CA ASP A 25 7.75 3.06 -13.74
C ASP A 25 6.24 3.30 -13.73
N ALA A 26 5.83 4.53 -13.42
CA ALA A 26 4.43 4.89 -13.35
C ALA A 26 3.91 5.19 -14.75
N HIS A 27 2.99 4.34 -15.21
CA HIS A 27 2.37 4.48 -16.51
C HIS A 27 1.03 5.21 -16.40
N ALA A 28 0.65 5.94 -17.45
CA ALA A 28 -0.66 6.58 -17.54
C ALA A 28 -1.84 5.58 -17.45
N VAL A 29 -1.60 4.30 -17.77
CA VAL A 29 -2.54 3.19 -17.63
C VAL A 29 -2.28 2.48 -16.29
N ILE A 30 -3.30 2.42 -15.43
CA ILE A 30 -3.15 1.86 -14.07
C ILE A 30 -2.80 0.38 -14.07
N GLU A 31 -3.32 -0.40 -15.02
CA GLU A 31 -3.09 -1.84 -15.10
C GLU A 31 -1.63 -2.18 -15.40
N ARG A 32 -0.97 -1.38 -16.24
CA ARG A 32 0.47 -1.54 -16.52
C ARG A 32 1.31 -1.24 -15.28
N THR A 33 0.92 -0.20 -14.54
CA THR A 33 1.55 0.13 -13.26
C THR A 33 1.31 -0.98 -12.23
N LEU A 34 0.13 -1.63 -12.24
CA LEU A 34 -0.18 -2.76 -11.36
C LEU A 34 0.70 -3.96 -11.67
N SER A 35 0.88 -4.30 -12.94
CA SER A 35 1.77 -5.38 -13.36
C SER A 35 3.21 -5.13 -12.88
N GLY A 36 3.75 -3.93 -13.06
CA GLY A 36 5.07 -3.57 -12.55
C GLY A 36 5.17 -3.62 -11.02
N ALA A 37 4.10 -3.25 -10.31
CA ALA A 37 4.03 -3.37 -8.86
C ALA A 37 3.99 -4.82 -8.38
N ILE A 38 3.27 -5.69 -9.08
CA ILE A 38 3.27 -7.13 -8.80
C ILE A 38 4.68 -7.69 -8.99
N GLU A 39 5.34 -7.40 -10.10
CA GLU A 39 6.70 -7.86 -10.38
C GLU A 39 7.68 -7.42 -9.28
N TYR A 40 7.62 -6.14 -8.87
CA TYR A 40 8.44 -5.62 -7.79
C TYR A 40 8.19 -6.33 -6.46
N VAL A 41 6.92 -6.53 -6.09
CA VAL A 41 6.56 -7.18 -4.82
C VAL A 41 6.97 -8.65 -4.80
N THR A 42 6.84 -9.35 -5.93
CA THR A 42 7.25 -10.75 -6.08
C THR A 42 8.76 -10.93 -6.23
N GLY A 43 9.48 -9.94 -6.73
CA GLY A 43 10.92 -10.02 -6.97
C GLY A 43 11.74 -9.53 -5.77
N HIS A 44 11.45 -8.33 -5.29
CA HIS A 44 12.23 -7.67 -4.23
C HIS A 44 11.67 -7.93 -2.83
N ILE A 45 10.36 -7.80 -2.63
CA ILE A 45 9.74 -7.85 -1.29
C ILE A 45 9.20 -9.25 -0.93
N TYR A 46 9.57 -10.28 -1.68
CA TYR A 46 9.07 -11.64 -1.43
C TYR A 46 9.56 -12.23 -0.11
N HIS A 47 10.76 -11.85 0.33
CA HIS A 47 11.36 -12.34 1.57
C HIS A 47 10.62 -11.90 2.85
N ILE A 48 9.73 -10.90 2.75
CA ILE A 48 8.96 -10.39 3.88
C ILE A 48 7.57 -11.07 3.91
N PRO A 49 7.21 -11.75 5.02
CA PRO A 49 5.90 -12.38 5.15
C PRO A 49 4.81 -11.30 5.22
N LYS A 50 3.87 -11.34 4.27
CA LYS A 50 2.76 -10.39 4.14
C LYS A 50 1.57 -11.02 3.44
N ASP A 51 0.36 -10.60 3.82
CA ASP A 51 -0.89 -11.08 3.23
C ASP A 51 -1.32 -10.25 2.01
N ALA A 52 -1.01 -8.96 2.03
CA ALA A 52 -1.27 -8.01 0.95
C ALA A 52 -0.29 -6.83 1.01
N ALA A 53 0.01 -6.25 -0.16
CA ALA A 53 0.78 -5.03 -0.31
C ALA A 53 -0.09 -3.90 -0.89
N LEU A 54 0.11 -2.69 -0.37
CA LEU A 54 -0.51 -1.46 -0.84
C LEU A 54 0.60 -0.54 -1.34
N LEU A 55 0.52 -0.13 -2.60
CA LEU A 55 1.40 0.88 -3.16
C LEU A 55 0.64 2.20 -3.29
N PHE A 56 1.18 3.23 -2.67
CA PHE A 56 0.66 4.58 -2.73
C PHE A 56 1.44 5.39 -3.77
N THR A 57 0.73 5.98 -4.72
CA THR A 57 1.34 6.83 -5.76
C THR A 57 0.60 8.17 -5.86
N ARG A 58 1.34 9.20 -6.27
CA ARG A 58 0.80 10.54 -6.54
C ARG A 58 0.41 10.74 -8.01
N GLU A 59 0.79 9.80 -8.86
CA GLU A 59 0.65 9.92 -10.30
C GLU A 59 -0.81 10.00 -10.76
N GLN A 60 -1.02 10.71 -11.88
CA GLN A 60 -2.35 10.86 -12.46
C GLN A 60 -2.55 9.85 -13.59
N PHE A 61 -3.49 8.93 -13.40
CA PHE A 61 -3.90 7.98 -14.42
C PHE A 61 -4.87 8.63 -15.43
N ALA A 62 -4.81 8.17 -16.68
CA ALA A 62 -5.51 8.77 -17.82
C ALA A 62 -7.03 8.80 -17.66
N ASN A 63 -7.62 7.81 -16.98
CA ASN A 63 -9.07 7.67 -16.82
C ASN A 63 -9.61 8.20 -15.48
N ASN A 64 -8.84 9.01 -14.75
CA ASN A 64 -9.17 9.42 -13.36
C ASN A 64 -9.39 8.23 -12.40
N GLU A 65 -8.72 7.10 -12.67
CA GLU A 65 -8.73 5.95 -11.78
C GLU A 65 -8.06 6.31 -10.44
N VAL A 66 -8.70 5.93 -9.34
CA VAL A 66 -8.22 6.24 -7.98
C VAL A 66 -7.55 5.02 -7.36
N THR A 67 -8.00 3.81 -7.69
CA THR A 67 -7.46 2.56 -7.17
C THR A 67 -7.53 1.45 -8.21
N CYS A 68 -6.60 0.49 -8.12
CA CYS A 68 -6.66 -0.76 -8.87
C CYS A 68 -6.06 -1.87 -8.01
N ALA A 69 -6.56 -3.10 -8.11
CA ALA A 69 -6.06 -4.21 -7.32
C ALA A 69 -6.15 -5.52 -8.10
N ALA A 70 -5.24 -6.44 -7.79
CA ALA A 70 -5.31 -7.80 -8.31
C ALA A 70 -6.49 -8.56 -7.67
N PHE A 71 -7.50 -8.88 -8.47
CA PHE A 71 -8.71 -9.55 -7.98
C PHE A 71 -8.41 -10.97 -7.46
N GLY A 72 -9.04 -11.35 -6.33
CA GLY A 72 -8.95 -12.71 -5.79
C GLY A 72 -7.54 -13.17 -5.37
N SER A 73 -6.61 -12.23 -5.17
CA SER A 73 -5.18 -12.53 -4.98
C SER A 73 -4.73 -12.53 -3.51
N VAL A 74 -5.66 -12.45 -2.54
CA VAL A 74 -5.36 -12.38 -1.11
C VAL A 74 -4.51 -13.58 -0.66
N CYS A 75 -3.51 -13.35 0.20
CA CYS A 75 -2.56 -14.36 0.68
C CYS A 75 -1.67 -14.98 -0.42
N THR A 76 -1.57 -14.35 -1.60
CA THR A 76 -0.62 -14.75 -2.63
C THR A 76 0.53 -13.75 -2.74
N ALA A 77 1.63 -14.17 -3.36
CA ALA A 77 2.76 -13.29 -3.62
C ALA A 77 2.39 -12.07 -4.50
N ARG A 78 1.29 -12.16 -5.25
CA ARG A 78 0.77 -11.13 -6.17
C ARG A 78 -0.32 -10.27 -5.56
N ALA A 79 -0.58 -10.41 -4.26
CA ALA A 79 -1.56 -9.61 -3.52
C ALA A 79 -1.12 -8.14 -3.45
N VAL A 80 -1.41 -7.37 -4.50
CA VAL A 80 -1.01 -5.97 -4.62
C VAL A 80 -2.20 -5.11 -5.00
N SER A 81 -2.27 -3.96 -4.35
CA SER A 81 -3.25 -2.90 -4.63
C SER A 81 -2.53 -1.57 -4.80
N LEU A 82 -2.95 -0.82 -5.80
CA LEU A 82 -2.52 0.53 -6.10
C LEU A 82 -3.57 1.51 -5.61
N VAL A 83 -3.12 2.53 -4.90
CA VAL A 83 -3.97 3.62 -4.41
C VAL A 83 -3.33 4.95 -4.79
N LYS A 84 -4.08 5.76 -5.54
CA LYS A 84 -3.74 7.14 -5.81
C LYS A 84 -4.00 7.97 -4.56
N VAL A 85 -2.97 8.68 -4.11
CA VAL A 85 -3.04 9.54 -2.92
C VAL A 85 -3.09 11.00 -3.32
N SER A 86 -4.16 11.67 -2.92
CA SER A 86 -4.27 13.12 -2.96
C SER A 86 -3.41 13.74 -1.85
N LEU A 87 -2.76 14.87 -2.14
CA LEU A 87 -1.83 15.65 -1.28
C LEU A 87 -2.22 15.80 0.22
N LEU A 88 -3.49 15.61 0.58
CA LEU A 88 -3.97 15.68 1.95
C LEU A 88 -3.41 14.56 2.87
N PHE A 89 -3.10 13.37 2.33
CA PHE A 89 -2.68 12.23 3.15
C PHE A 89 -1.22 12.30 3.60
N ILE A 90 -0.35 12.94 2.81
CA ILE A 90 1.10 13.06 3.10
C ILE A 90 1.33 13.92 4.35
N ARG A 91 0.43 14.89 4.63
CA ARG A 91 0.52 15.69 5.86
C ARG A 91 0.36 14.86 7.14
N CYS A 92 -0.35 13.73 7.11
CA CYS A 92 -0.46 12.85 8.29
C CYS A 92 0.78 11.99 8.55
N PHE A 93 1.59 11.70 7.52
CA PHE A 93 2.85 10.96 7.69
C PHE A 93 4.03 11.89 8.03
N GLY A 94 4.03 13.13 7.54
CA GLY A 94 5.10 14.11 7.76
C GLY A 94 5.05 14.85 9.10
N SER A 95 3.89 14.94 9.77
CA SER A 95 3.81 15.48 11.13
C SER A 95 3.57 14.36 12.13
N ALA A 96 4.65 13.84 12.70
CA ALA A 96 4.71 13.06 13.93
C ALA A 96 3.45 12.22 14.21
N CYS A 97 3.39 11.00 13.67
CA CYS A 97 2.45 10.01 14.18
C CYS A 97 2.87 9.69 15.62
N PRO A 98 2.09 10.07 16.66
CA PRO A 98 2.36 9.54 17.98
C PRO A 98 1.83 8.12 17.94
N ILE A 99 2.71 7.17 17.64
CA ILE A 99 2.51 5.79 18.09
C ILE A 99 2.72 5.84 19.60
N GLN A 100 1.77 6.48 20.31
CA GLN A 100 1.68 6.49 21.75
C GLN A 100 1.47 5.03 22.12
N GLY A 101 2.56 4.40 22.56
CA GLY A 101 2.52 3.06 23.10
C GLY A 101 1.39 2.99 24.13
N ARG A 102 0.33 2.25 23.81
CA ARG A 102 -0.59 1.74 24.82
C ARG A 102 0.15 0.65 25.58
N ARG A 103 1.01 1.15 26.47
CA ARG A 103 1.61 0.44 27.58
C ARG A 103 0.48 -0.24 28.33
N ASN A 104 0.50 -1.56 28.22
CA ASN A 104 -0.07 -2.54 29.13
C ASN A 104 -0.34 -1.94 30.53
N ARG A 105 -1.61 -1.73 30.90
CA ARG A 105 -2.02 -1.56 32.30
C ARG A 105 -3.05 -2.62 32.62
N ARG A 106 -2.54 -3.69 33.22
CA ARG A 106 -3.29 -4.71 33.96
C ARG A 106 -3.98 -4.06 35.17
N ARG A 107 -5.08 -4.72 35.58
CA ARG A 107 -5.87 -4.57 36.82
C ARG A 107 -6.92 -3.48 36.82
#